data_AF-D8LB65-F1
#
_entry.id   AF-D8LB65-F1
#
_cell.length_a   1.000
_cell.length_b   1.000
_cell.length_c   1.000
_cell.angle_alpha   90.00
_cell.angle_beta   90.00
_cell.angle_gamma   90.00
#
_symmetry.space_group_name_H-M   'P 1'
#
loop_
_entity.id
_entity.type
_entity.pdbx_description
1 polymer ?
#
loop_
_entity_poly.entity_id
_entity_poly.type
_entity_poly.pdbx_seq_one_letter_code
_entity_poly.pdbx_strand_id
1 'polypeptide(L)'
;MPTVMVADIGGTSSRFILYEALAKVELVVGQKAPGALVFQKTYPNENVATFYSQVSAFLEDAEVVEPPETACIAVAGPVSDNRVVMTNRAWVIDGAEIEEMFNITSVRLVNDFVAAGYGLLTLDIDAECAMLQAGDRKEGAPIGCIGSGTGLGETFLTCPVGGEVYDAWPTEGGHSEMAPRNDLEYDLIKYIKKTHETSRVSVERVASGTGLVNVYNFLVETFPERVDKAVHEEFQAAGDQKGAVISKNSTVPGSICEQVMEIWATHYGAEAGVMGLRCIPTGGLFIAGGMTHKNLRMLEGEDSPFMKGFYDKGRVSSLLKAVPVYAVLVEDIGLRGAHFVAYRLYRRQHGDEYKKHHLKKVVALSATSVLTLAAVSAAVGAAVARAVSRSNAGFRPASMLLFVLQTKVLFGFCPALSAAFVTEVEGPPPNPWVESVGGGSWEETSVSVKVLFDLWLQWCPMLALVSGVGSCRNTIEVLRRNWFPFGGVVRQGGGRQS
;
A
#
# COMPACT_ATOMS: atom_id res chain seq x y z
N MET A 1 10.10 19.27 -24.61
CA MET A 1 9.52 17.98 -24.16
C MET A 1 8.68 18.29 -22.93
N PRO A 2 7.58 17.56 -22.69
CA PRO A 2 6.76 17.78 -21.52
C PRO A 2 7.57 17.51 -20.24
N THR A 3 7.29 18.27 -19.18
CA THR A 3 8.03 18.18 -17.91
C THR A 3 7.08 18.04 -16.73
N VAL A 4 7.59 17.47 -15.64
CA VAL A 4 6.91 17.45 -14.34
C VAL A 4 7.79 18.12 -13.30
N MET A 5 7.20 18.92 -12.43
CA MET A 5 7.91 19.61 -11.36
C MET A 5 7.68 18.89 -10.03
N VAL A 6 8.70 18.83 -9.20
CA VAL A 6 8.57 18.35 -7.83
C VAL A 6 9.25 19.31 -6.88
N ALA A 7 8.76 19.37 -5.65
CA ALA A 7 9.47 20.08 -4.61
C ALA A 7 9.34 19.42 -3.24
N ASP A 8 10.32 19.67 -2.39
CA ASP A 8 10.37 19.29 -0.97
C ASP A 8 10.62 20.54 -0.13
N ILE A 9 9.61 20.92 0.66
CA ILE A 9 9.54 22.20 1.36
C ILE A 9 9.73 22.00 2.86
N GLY A 10 10.93 22.33 3.34
CA GLY A 10 11.27 22.33 4.76
C GLY A 10 11.13 23.70 5.42
N GLY A 11 11.52 23.80 6.69
CA GLY A 11 11.56 25.07 7.42
C GLY A 11 12.63 26.04 6.89
N THR A 12 13.83 25.53 6.60
CA THR A 12 15.01 26.35 6.28
C THR A 12 15.29 26.45 4.78
N SER A 13 14.92 25.45 3.99
CA SER A 13 15.18 25.41 2.55
C SER A 13 14.07 24.71 1.80
N SER A 14 13.87 25.10 0.54
CA SER A 14 13.00 24.44 -0.42
C SER A 14 13.84 23.86 -1.55
N ARG A 15 13.63 22.58 -1.88
CA ARG A 15 14.34 21.88 -2.96
C ARG A 15 13.35 21.68 -4.11
N PHE A 16 13.70 22.13 -5.30
CA PHE A 16 12.88 21.97 -6.50
C PHE A 16 13.64 21.15 -7.54
N ILE A 17 12.91 20.30 -8.26
CA ILE A 17 13.44 19.49 -9.34
C ILE A 17 12.44 19.45 -10.50
N LEU A 18 12.97 19.55 -11.72
CA LEU A 18 12.24 19.41 -12.97
C LEU A 18 12.70 18.13 -13.67
N TYR A 19 11.76 17.27 -14.04
CA TYR A 19 12.01 16.03 -14.76
C TYR A 19 11.34 16.04 -16.13
N GLU A 20 11.92 15.32 -17.09
CA GLU A 20 11.23 14.99 -18.33
C GLU A 20 10.04 14.06 -18.07
N ALA A 21 8.94 14.25 -18.78
CA ALA A 21 7.73 13.44 -18.64
C ALA A 21 7.62 12.41 -19.78
N LEU A 22 7.63 11.12 -19.46
CA LEU A 22 7.57 10.02 -20.44
C LEU A 22 6.22 9.29 -20.42
N ALA A 23 5.22 9.70 -21.19
CA ALA A 23 3.81 9.24 -21.03
C ALA A 23 3.56 7.71 -21.14
N LYS A 24 4.44 6.97 -21.80
CA LYS A 24 4.23 5.54 -22.15
C LYS A 24 5.01 4.55 -21.30
N VAL A 25 5.60 4.99 -20.19
CA VAL A 25 6.37 4.13 -19.29
C VAL A 25 5.51 3.80 -18.06
N GLU A 26 5.46 2.51 -17.69
CA GLU A 26 4.73 2.10 -16.49
C GLU A 26 5.51 2.47 -15.22
N LEU A 27 4.78 2.72 -14.13
CA LEU A 27 5.38 2.81 -12.81
C LEU A 27 5.59 1.38 -12.29
N VAL A 28 6.81 1.06 -11.91
CA VAL A 28 7.20 -0.26 -11.43
C VAL A 28 7.71 -0.15 -10.00
N VAL A 29 7.16 -0.95 -9.09
CA VAL A 29 7.64 -1.00 -7.70
C VAL A 29 9.10 -1.48 -7.69
N GLY A 30 9.93 -0.81 -6.91
CA GLY A 30 11.37 -1.02 -6.87
C GLY A 30 12.15 -0.24 -7.92
N GLN A 31 11.50 0.67 -8.67
CA GLN A 31 12.15 1.52 -9.66
C GLN A 31 11.78 2.99 -9.47
N LYS A 32 12.75 3.87 -9.73
CA LYS A 32 12.50 5.32 -9.78
C LYS A 32 11.47 5.63 -10.85
N ALA A 33 10.63 6.63 -10.58
CA ALA A 33 9.73 7.16 -11.59
C ALA A 33 10.52 7.61 -12.83
N PRO A 34 10.04 7.32 -14.04
CA PRO A 34 10.78 7.55 -15.27
C PRO A 34 10.81 9.04 -15.62
N GLY A 35 11.89 9.47 -16.27
CA GLY A 35 12.15 10.86 -16.63
C GLY A 35 13.56 11.27 -16.25
N ALA A 36 14.31 11.87 -17.18
CA ALA A 36 15.63 12.41 -16.87
C ALA A 36 15.52 13.70 -16.06
N LEU A 37 16.49 13.94 -15.17
CA LEU A 37 16.64 15.21 -14.48
C LEU A 37 16.95 16.31 -15.50
N VAL A 38 16.09 17.32 -15.58
CA VAL A 38 16.29 18.52 -16.41
C VAL A 38 17.04 19.58 -15.62
N PHE A 39 16.52 19.92 -14.44
CA PHE A 39 17.10 20.96 -13.59
C PHE A 39 16.77 20.70 -12.13
N GLN A 40 17.68 21.08 -11.22
CA GLN A 40 17.42 21.05 -9.78
C GLN A 40 18.07 22.26 -9.12
N LYS A 41 17.38 22.85 -8.15
CA LYS A 41 17.93 23.95 -7.35
C LYS A 41 17.31 23.96 -5.95
N THR A 42 18.13 24.32 -4.97
CA THR A 42 17.71 24.51 -3.59
C THR A 42 17.75 26.00 -3.27
N TYR A 43 16.67 26.50 -2.67
CA TYR A 43 16.53 27.88 -2.26
C TYR A 43 16.51 27.97 -0.73
N PRO A 44 17.25 28.91 -0.14
CA PRO A 44 17.05 29.25 1.26
C PRO A 44 15.66 29.86 1.43
N ASN A 45 15.01 29.53 2.53
CA ASN A 45 13.69 30.06 2.85
C ASN A 45 13.80 31.41 3.56
N GLU A 46 14.95 31.73 4.16
CA GLU A 46 15.19 33.00 4.83
C GLU A 46 14.84 34.22 3.95
N ASN A 47 14.14 35.20 4.53
CA ASN A 47 13.72 36.44 3.86
C ASN A 47 12.83 36.28 2.61
N VAL A 48 12.29 35.09 2.36
CA VAL A 48 11.33 34.85 1.27
C VAL A 48 9.90 35.12 1.74
N ALA A 49 9.22 36.07 1.09
CA ALA A 49 7.88 36.52 1.47
C ALA A 49 6.80 35.45 1.22
N THR A 50 6.81 34.80 0.06
CA THR A 50 5.81 33.80 -0.31
C THR A 50 6.46 32.57 -0.94
N PHE A 51 5.78 31.42 -0.82
CA PHE A 51 6.20 30.21 -1.53
C PHE A 51 6.18 30.43 -3.06
N TYR A 52 5.17 31.13 -3.56
CA TYR A 52 4.98 31.41 -4.98
C TYR A 52 6.19 32.13 -5.62
N SER A 53 6.87 33.04 -4.89
CA SER A 53 8.07 33.69 -5.43
C SER A 53 9.23 32.72 -5.66
N GLN A 54 9.32 31.61 -4.90
CA GLN A 54 10.31 30.57 -5.16
C GLN A 54 9.96 29.72 -6.36
N VAL A 55 8.66 29.46 -6.60
CA VAL A 55 8.22 28.75 -7.81
C VAL A 55 8.56 29.58 -9.05
N SER A 56 8.29 30.90 -9.05
CA SER A 56 8.71 31.82 -10.11
C SER A 56 10.22 31.76 -10.34
N ALA A 57 11.01 31.96 -9.27
CA ALA A 57 12.46 31.93 -9.35
C ALA A 57 12.99 30.60 -9.89
N PHE A 58 12.38 29.48 -9.50
CA PHE A 58 12.76 28.15 -10.01
C PHE A 58 12.47 27.97 -11.49
N LEU A 59 11.28 28.36 -11.96
CA LEU A 59 10.92 28.25 -13.38
C LEU A 59 11.78 29.18 -14.25
N GLU A 60 12.12 30.36 -13.75
CA GLU A 60 13.04 31.30 -14.40
C GLU A 60 14.48 30.76 -14.45
N ASP A 61 15.01 30.28 -13.31
CA ASP A 61 16.36 29.70 -13.23
C ASP A 61 16.51 28.44 -14.08
N ALA A 62 15.44 27.67 -14.25
CA ALA A 62 15.38 26.48 -15.09
C ALA A 62 15.18 26.81 -16.59
N GLU A 63 15.05 28.09 -16.95
CA GLU A 63 14.78 28.58 -18.30
C GLU A 63 13.57 27.87 -18.95
N VAL A 64 12.51 27.66 -18.16
CA VAL A 64 11.32 26.93 -18.59
C VAL A 64 10.54 27.75 -19.62
N VAL A 65 10.50 27.23 -20.86
CA VAL A 65 9.74 27.84 -21.96
C VAL A 65 8.26 27.48 -21.91
N GLU A 66 7.95 26.21 -21.63
CA GLU A 66 6.60 25.67 -21.50
C GLU A 66 6.39 25.21 -20.06
N PRO A 67 5.28 25.58 -19.39
CA PRO A 67 5.07 25.25 -17.98
C PRO A 67 5.07 23.73 -17.76
N PRO A 68 5.51 23.26 -16.58
CA PRO A 68 5.38 21.85 -16.22
C PRO A 68 3.91 21.43 -16.29
N GLU A 69 3.64 20.25 -16.83
CA GLU A 69 2.25 19.80 -16.97
C GLU A 69 1.65 19.39 -15.63
N THR A 70 2.46 18.76 -14.77
CA THR A 70 2.03 18.41 -13.42
C THR A 70 3.10 18.75 -12.41
N ALA A 71 2.66 18.99 -11.17
CA ALA A 71 3.57 19.16 -10.05
C ALA A 71 3.14 18.38 -8.81
N CYS A 72 4.12 17.93 -8.04
CA CYS A 72 3.90 17.45 -6.69
C CYS A 72 4.80 18.17 -5.70
N ILE A 73 4.21 18.78 -4.68
CA ILE A 73 4.93 19.54 -3.65
C ILE A 73 4.78 18.79 -2.33
N ALA A 74 5.88 18.23 -1.84
CA ALA A 74 5.98 17.66 -0.51
C ALA A 74 6.19 18.79 0.50
N VAL A 75 5.33 18.86 1.51
CA VAL A 75 5.33 19.94 2.51
C VAL A 75 5.36 19.38 3.92
N ALA A 76 6.12 20.03 4.81
CA ALA A 76 6.07 19.73 6.23
C ALA A 76 4.73 20.22 6.84
N GLY A 77 3.98 19.28 7.41
CA GLY A 77 2.71 19.53 8.09
C GLY A 77 1.47 18.92 7.40
N PRO A 78 0.28 19.12 8.00
CA PRO A 78 -0.95 18.49 7.54
C PRO A 78 -1.48 19.18 6.27
N VAL A 79 -1.74 18.38 5.24
CA VAL A 79 -2.38 18.83 3.99
C VAL A 79 -3.87 18.47 4.04
N SER A 80 -4.74 19.45 3.87
CA SER A 80 -6.19 19.27 3.70
C SER A 80 -6.64 19.98 2.43
N ASP A 81 -7.48 19.33 1.64
CA ASP A 81 -8.08 19.94 0.44
C ASP A 81 -7.04 20.57 -0.51
N ASN A 82 -5.93 19.87 -0.71
CA ASN A 82 -4.80 20.33 -1.54
C ASN A 82 -4.19 21.67 -1.08
N ARG A 83 -4.28 21.97 0.22
CA ARG A 83 -3.83 23.21 0.85
C ARG A 83 -3.09 22.91 2.16
N VAL A 84 -2.08 23.71 2.48
CA VAL A 84 -1.35 23.63 3.75
C VAL A 84 -1.14 25.03 4.35
N VAL A 85 -1.20 25.09 5.67
CA VAL A 85 -0.67 26.21 6.46
C VAL A 85 0.57 25.68 7.16
N MET A 86 1.73 26.19 6.78
CA MET A 86 2.98 25.67 7.35
C MET A 86 3.07 26.02 8.84
N THR A 87 3.49 25.06 9.66
CA THR A 87 3.67 25.26 11.10
C THR A 87 4.94 26.06 11.42
N ASN A 88 5.96 25.89 10.57
CA ASN A 88 7.29 26.46 10.79
C ASN A 88 7.48 27.82 10.10
N ARG A 89 6.56 28.24 9.21
CA ARG A 89 6.58 29.51 8.50
C ARG A 89 5.17 30.03 8.26
N ALA A 90 4.98 31.34 8.16
CA ALA A 90 3.70 31.96 7.84
C ALA A 90 3.30 31.83 6.35
N TRP A 91 3.62 30.68 5.72
CA TRP A 91 3.22 30.39 4.36
C TRP A 91 1.93 29.59 4.34
N VAL A 92 1.05 30.02 3.44
CA VAL A 92 -0.10 29.25 2.98
C VAL A 92 0.24 28.83 1.56
N ILE A 93 0.15 27.53 1.29
CA ILE A 93 0.37 26.98 -0.04
C ILE A 93 -0.91 26.30 -0.45
N ASP A 94 -1.44 26.71 -1.60
CA ASP A 94 -2.66 26.17 -2.18
C ASP A 94 -2.38 25.64 -3.58
N GLY A 95 -2.71 24.37 -3.83
CA GLY A 95 -2.44 23.74 -5.11
C GLY A 95 -3.20 24.40 -6.27
N ALA A 96 -4.43 24.88 -6.06
CA ALA A 96 -5.21 25.54 -7.10
C ALA A 96 -4.63 26.91 -7.45
N GLU A 97 -4.11 27.65 -6.46
CA GLU A 97 -3.39 28.91 -6.71
C GLU A 97 -2.11 28.68 -7.52
N ILE A 98 -1.40 27.57 -7.31
CA ILE A 98 -0.21 27.20 -8.10
C ILE A 98 -0.63 26.85 -9.55
N GLU A 99 -1.70 26.06 -9.72
CA GLU A 99 -2.24 25.72 -11.05
C GLU A 99 -2.57 26.99 -11.85
N GLU A 100 -3.30 27.93 -11.25
CA GLU A 100 -3.71 29.19 -11.89
C GLU A 100 -2.51 30.11 -12.17
N MET A 101 -1.64 30.33 -11.20
CA MET A 101 -0.55 31.31 -11.31
C MET A 101 0.55 30.89 -12.28
N PHE A 102 0.85 29.59 -12.36
CA PHE A 102 1.95 29.06 -13.16
C PHE A 102 1.50 28.27 -14.39
N ASN A 103 0.18 28.24 -14.66
CA ASN A 103 -0.41 27.50 -15.78
C ASN A 103 0.00 26.01 -15.78
N ILE A 104 0.07 25.41 -14.59
CA ILE A 104 0.35 23.99 -14.40
C ILE A 104 -0.98 23.24 -14.43
N THR A 105 -1.08 22.18 -15.23
CA THR A 105 -2.38 21.50 -15.48
C THR A 105 -2.91 20.79 -14.25
N SER A 106 -2.03 20.20 -13.43
CA SER A 106 -2.45 19.65 -12.13
C SER A 106 -1.34 19.69 -11.09
N VAL A 107 -1.65 20.19 -9.91
CA VAL A 107 -0.75 20.28 -8.77
C VAL A 107 -1.31 19.46 -7.62
N ARG A 108 -0.45 18.64 -7.00
CA ARG A 108 -0.79 17.94 -5.76
C ARG A 108 0.16 18.30 -4.64
N LEU A 109 -0.39 18.80 -3.56
CA LEU A 109 0.30 18.93 -2.29
C LEU A 109 0.19 17.59 -1.54
N VAL A 110 1.30 17.15 -0.96
CA VAL A 110 1.34 15.98 -0.08
C VAL A 110 2.15 16.31 1.15
N ASN A 111 1.80 15.71 2.29
CA ASN A 111 2.67 15.74 3.45
C ASN A 111 4.04 15.09 3.10
N ASP A 112 5.11 15.57 3.73
CA ASP A 112 6.49 15.10 3.53
C ASP A 112 6.66 13.59 3.79
N PHE A 113 6.04 13.05 4.83
CA PHE A 113 6.05 11.61 5.09
C PHE A 113 5.15 10.82 4.13
N VAL A 114 4.04 11.40 3.67
CA VAL A 114 3.27 10.80 2.56
C VAL A 114 4.12 10.70 1.30
N ALA A 115 4.90 11.74 0.98
CA ALA A 115 5.87 11.69 -0.11
C ALA A 115 6.91 10.60 0.14
N ALA A 116 7.53 10.56 1.33
CA ALA A 116 8.48 9.50 1.69
C ALA A 116 7.88 8.10 1.52
N GLY A 117 6.60 7.91 1.88
CA GLY A 117 5.85 6.68 1.66
C GLY A 117 5.80 6.26 0.19
N TYR A 118 5.40 7.15 -0.72
CA TYR A 118 5.49 6.89 -2.16
C TYR A 118 6.94 6.64 -2.63
N GLY A 119 7.91 7.31 -1.99
CA GLY A 119 9.33 7.09 -2.23
C GLY A 119 9.78 5.66 -1.96
N LEU A 120 9.20 4.98 -0.97
CA LEU A 120 9.50 3.57 -0.68
C LEU A 120 9.19 2.65 -1.85
N LEU A 121 8.18 2.99 -2.66
CA LEU A 121 7.82 2.22 -3.85
C LEU A 121 8.89 2.30 -4.94
N THR A 122 9.87 3.20 -4.81
CA THR A 122 10.94 3.42 -5.79
C THR A 122 12.28 2.80 -5.38
N LEU A 123 12.36 2.23 -4.18
CA LEU A 123 13.60 1.73 -3.62
C LEU A 123 13.99 0.39 -4.21
N ASP A 124 15.25 0.28 -4.66
CA ASP A 124 15.89 -1.01 -4.79
C ASP A 124 16.22 -1.51 -3.37
N ILE A 125 15.41 -2.42 -2.84
CA ILE A 125 15.52 -2.88 -1.45
C ILE A 125 16.87 -3.55 -1.20
N ASP A 126 17.44 -4.24 -2.18
CA ASP A 126 18.70 -4.98 -2.00
C ASP A 126 19.91 -4.02 -1.98
N ALA A 127 19.83 -2.91 -2.72
CA ALA A 127 20.92 -1.94 -2.82
C ALA A 127 20.79 -0.74 -1.87
N GLU A 128 19.57 -0.34 -1.53
CA GLU A 128 19.27 0.93 -0.85
C GLU A 128 18.68 0.73 0.55
N CYS A 129 18.55 -0.52 1.02
CA CYS A 129 18.13 -0.83 2.38
C CYS A 129 19.08 -1.82 3.07
N ALA A 130 19.17 -1.71 4.40
CA ALA A 130 19.73 -2.75 5.26
C ALA A 130 18.60 -3.53 5.93
N MET A 131 18.64 -4.86 5.87
CA MET A 131 17.62 -5.70 6.49
C MET A 131 17.86 -5.82 8.00
N LEU A 132 16.95 -5.27 8.81
CA LEU A 132 17.00 -5.36 10.27
C LEU A 132 16.35 -6.65 10.79
N GLN A 133 15.27 -7.07 10.13
CA GLN A 133 14.57 -8.31 10.43
C GLN A 133 14.05 -8.93 9.14
N ALA A 134 14.36 -10.22 8.95
CA ALA A 134 13.77 -11.00 7.86
C ALA A 134 12.27 -11.23 8.09
N GLY A 135 11.53 -11.40 7.00
CA GLY A 135 10.11 -11.75 7.02
C GLY A 135 9.62 -12.04 5.61
N ASP A 136 8.49 -12.74 5.51
CA ASP A 136 7.88 -13.04 4.21
C ASP A 136 7.12 -11.82 3.72
N ARG A 137 7.80 -11.01 2.89
CA ARG A 137 7.20 -9.82 2.26
C ARG A 137 6.02 -10.24 1.38
N LYS A 138 4.85 -9.68 1.66
CA LYS A 138 3.61 -9.94 0.92
C LYS A 138 3.27 -8.78 0.01
N GLU A 139 3.28 -9.02 -1.29
CA GLU A 139 2.83 -8.05 -2.28
C GLU A 139 1.35 -7.68 -2.05
N GLY A 140 1.00 -6.40 -2.24
CA GLY A 140 -0.33 -5.86 -1.97
C GLY A 140 -0.68 -5.71 -0.48
N ALA A 141 0.12 -6.25 0.45
CA ALA A 141 -0.10 -6.07 1.87
C ALA A 141 0.34 -4.67 2.34
N PRO A 142 -0.16 -4.18 3.51
CA PRO A 142 0.21 -2.86 4.02
C PRO A 142 1.73 -2.69 4.19
N ILE A 143 2.20 -1.48 3.95
CA ILE A 143 3.58 -1.05 4.18
C ILE A 143 3.55 0.02 5.27
N GLY A 144 4.48 -0.03 6.22
CA GLY A 144 4.66 0.99 7.25
C GLY A 144 5.95 1.76 7.02
N CYS A 145 5.96 3.05 7.33
CA CYS A 145 7.14 3.90 7.31
C CYS A 145 7.16 4.75 8.57
N ILE A 146 8.25 4.68 9.33
CA ILE A 146 8.53 5.56 10.46
C ILE A 146 9.92 6.17 10.25
N GLY A 147 10.09 7.46 10.54
CA GLY A 147 11.36 8.13 10.28
C GLY A 147 11.73 9.16 11.34
N SER A 148 12.90 8.97 11.94
CA SER A 148 13.51 9.92 12.88
C SER A 148 14.43 10.89 12.12
N GLY A 149 14.08 12.18 12.15
CA GLY A 149 14.85 13.29 11.60
C GLY A 149 14.92 14.43 12.62
N THR A 150 14.63 15.66 12.21
CA THR A 150 14.41 16.77 13.17
C THR A 150 13.23 16.46 14.11
N GLY A 151 12.15 15.92 13.54
CA GLY A 151 10.99 15.35 14.23
C GLY A 151 10.87 13.83 14.01
N LEU A 152 9.68 13.30 14.23
CA LEU A 152 9.34 11.88 14.04
C LEU A 152 8.08 11.77 13.20
N GLY A 153 8.21 11.35 11.96
CA GLY A 153 7.08 11.19 11.05
C GLY A 153 6.73 9.73 10.79
N GLU A 154 5.46 9.52 10.44
CA GLU A 154 4.88 8.21 10.18
C GLU A 154 3.92 8.26 8.99
N THR A 155 3.95 7.23 8.16
CA THR A 155 2.93 6.99 7.13
C THR A 155 2.77 5.50 6.90
N PHE A 156 1.61 5.08 6.42
CA PHE A 156 1.43 3.72 5.94
C PHE A 156 0.84 3.74 4.54
N LEU A 157 1.14 2.70 3.77
CA LEU A 157 0.58 2.51 2.44
C LEU A 157 -0.32 1.30 2.45
N THR A 158 -1.42 1.40 1.72
CA THR A 158 -2.30 0.27 1.44
C THR A 158 -2.49 0.12 -0.05
N CYS A 159 -2.76 -1.11 -0.47
CA CYS A 159 -3.15 -1.42 -1.82
C CYS A 159 -4.60 -1.91 -1.80
N PRO A 160 -5.43 -1.56 -2.80
CA PRO A 160 -6.74 -2.19 -2.95
C PRO A 160 -6.61 -3.72 -3.00
N VAL A 161 -7.60 -4.44 -2.49
CA VAL A 161 -7.61 -5.91 -2.53
C VAL A 161 -7.53 -6.38 -3.99
N GLY A 162 -6.51 -7.17 -4.32
CA GLY A 162 -6.24 -7.64 -5.69
C GLY A 162 -5.68 -6.57 -6.64
N GLY A 163 -5.28 -5.40 -6.12
CA GLY A 163 -4.59 -4.36 -6.86
C GLY A 163 -3.07 -4.45 -6.74
N GLU A 164 -2.38 -3.64 -7.54
CA GLU A 164 -0.92 -3.49 -7.54
C GLU A 164 -0.49 -2.04 -7.21
N VAL A 165 -1.47 -1.13 -7.05
CA VAL A 165 -1.23 0.30 -6.86
C VAL A 165 -1.39 0.66 -5.40
N TYR A 166 -0.31 1.14 -4.79
CA TYR A 166 -0.32 1.64 -3.42
C TYR A 166 -0.74 3.11 -3.35
N ASP A 167 -1.49 3.44 -2.30
CA ASP A 167 -1.72 4.81 -1.86
C ASP A 167 -1.17 4.98 -0.43
N ALA A 168 -0.45 6.09 -0.23
CA ALA A 168 0.10 6.48 1.07
C ALA A 168 -0.91 7.34 1.85
N TRP A 169 -1.02 7.06 3.15
CA TRP A 169 -1.95 7.71 4.06
C TRP A 169 -1.19 8.58 5.06
N PRO A 170 -1.57 9.86 5.22
CA PRO A 170 -0.94 10.73 6.21
C PRO A 170 -1.27 10.26 7.62
N THR A 171 -0.28 10.34 8.51
CA THR A 171 -0.48 10.17 9.95
C THR A 171 0.37 11.18 10.70
N GLU A 172 -0.03 11.50 11.92
CA GLU A 172 0.76 12.30 12.86
C GLU A 172 1.22 11.41 14.03
N GLY A 173 1.61 10.17 13.71
CA GLY A 173 1.88 9.10 14.67
C GLY A 173 2.93 9.47 15.71
N GLY A 174 4.00 10.17 15.31
CA GLY A 174 5.07 10.62 16.22
C GLY A 174 4.61 11.63 17.28
N HIS A 175 3.45 12.26 17.09
CA HIS A 175 2.82 13.12 18.09
C HIS A 175 1.97 12.35 19.11
N SER A 176 1.80 11.03 18.97
CA SER A 176 1.16 10.16 19.97
C SER A 176 1.92 10.16 21.30
N GLU A 177 1.27 9.77 22.38
CA GLU A 177 1.85 9.72 23.72
C GLU A 177 3.04 8.76 23.82
N MET A 178 4.12 9.24 24.45
CA MET A 178 5.23 8.40 24.87
C MET A 178 4.80 7.51 26.06
N ALA A 179 5.01 6.19 25.93
CA ALA A 179 4.84 5.24 27.02
C ALA A 179 6.20 4.99 27.73
N PRO A 180 6.36 5.37 29.01
CA PRO A 180 7.57 5.06 29.78
C PRO A 180 7.58 3.58 30.19
N ARG A 181 8.77 2.98 30.23
CA ARG A 181 8.99 1.55 30.53
C ARG A 181 9.80 1.30 31.80
N ASN A 182 10.48 2.31 32.31
CA ASN A 182 11.29 2.24 33.52
C ASN A 182 11.26 3.58 34.28
N ASP A 183 11.75 3.58 35.52
CA ASP A 183 11.70 4.74 36.42
C ASP A 183 12.42 5.97 35.85
N LEU A 184 13.54 5.77 35.15
CA LEU A 184 14.27 6.84 34.48
C LEU A 184 13.42 7.51 33.38
N GLU A 185 12.69 6.72 32.59
CA GLU A 185 11.77 7.22 31.57
C GLU A 185 10.55 7.92 32.18
N TYR A 186 10.05 7.48 33.34
CA TYR A 186 9.02 8.22 34.08
C TYR A 186 9.51 9.59 34.53
N ASP A 187 10.75 9.69 35.02
CA ASP A 187 11.35 10.97 35.43
C ASP A 187 11.67 11.86 34.22
N LEU A 188 12.09 11.28 33.10
CA LEU A 188 12.24 12.00 31.83
C LEU A 188 10.92 12.64 31.39
N ILE A 189 9.79 11.92 31.50
CA ILE A 189 8.47 12.49 31.19
C ILE A 189 8.16 13.67 32.12
N LYS A 190 8.39 13.54 33.43
CA LYS A 190 8.17 14.65 34.38
C LYS A 190 9.02 15.86 34.02
N TYR A 191 10.28 15.63 33.67
CA TYR A 191 11.20 16.66 33.21
C TYR A 191 10.68 17.37 31.96
N ILE A 192 10.33 16.63 30.90
CA ILE A 192 9.85 17.22 29.64
C ILE A 192 8.56 18.01 29.86
N LYS A 193 7.62 17.50 30.69
CA LYS A 193 6.38 18.22 31.04
C LYS A 193 6.66 19.56 31.71
N LYS A 194 7.58 19.58 32.68
CA LYS A 194 8.01 20.80 33.38
C LYS A 194 8.69 21.78 32.43
N THR A 195 9.65 21.30 31.62
CA THR A 195 10.47 22.13 30.72
C THR A 195 9.66 22.78 29.61
N HIS A 196 8.67 22.07 29.05
CA HIS A 196 7.83 22.57 27.95
C HIS A 196 6.44 23.01 28.41
N GLU A 197 6.21 23.13 29.72
CA GLU A 197 4.92 23.53 30.33
C GLU A 197 3.71 22.81 29.72
N THR A 198 3.82 21.49 29.52
CA THR A 198 2.82 20.66 28.83
C THR A 198 2.29 19.55 29.73
N SER A 199 1.02 19.18 29.51
CA SER A 199 0.37 18.07 30.24
C SER A 199 0.74 16.69 29.69
N ARG A 200 1.24 16.60 28.45
CA ARG A 200 1.57 15.36 27.73
C ARG A 200 2.96 15.41 27.08
N VAL A 201 3.54 14.24 26.84
CA VAL A 201 4.82 14.09 26.13
C VAL A 201 4.59 13.17 24.95
N SER A 202 4.90 13.64 23.74
CA SER A 202 4.84 12.80 22.55
C SER A 202 6.09 11.96 22.35
N VAL A 203 5.99 10.87 21.58
CA VAL A 203 7.15 10.05 21.22
C VAL A 203 8.24 10.88 20.54
N GLU A 204 7.87 11.80 19.65
CA GLU A 204 8.80 12.72 18.96
C GLU A 204 9.69 13.50 19.94
N ARG A 205 9.20 13.84 21.15
CA ARG A 205 10.00 14.60 22.13
C ARG A 205 11.17 13.82 22.70
N VAL A 206 11.30 12.53 22.35
CA VAL A 206 12.39 11.65 22.74
C VAL A 206 13.04 10.98 21.52
N ALA A 207 12.25 10.43 20.60
CA ALA A 207 12.73 9.67 19.44
C ALA A 207 12.91 10.54 18.17
N SER A 208 13.54 11.71 18.32
CA SER A 208 13.89 12.60 17.21
C SER A 208 15.19 13.36 17.50
N GLY A 209 15.72 14.08 16.51
CA GLY A 209 16.90 14.92 16.67
C GLY A 209 16.71 16.03 17.70
N THR A 210 15.53 16.65 17.73
CA THR A 210 15.17 17.59 18.81
C THR A 210 14.92 16.88 20.13
N GLY A 211 14.44 15.62 20.08
CA GLY A 211 14.28 14.75 21.24
C GLY A 211 15.60 14.43 21.95
N LEU A 212 16.69 14.21 21.20
CA LEU A 212 18.03 14.01 21.78
C LEU A 212 18.42 15.12 22.75
N VAL A 213 18.08 16.36 22.42
CA VAL A 213 18.39 17.54 23.24
C VAL A 213 17.62 17.50 24.57
N ASN A 214 16.35 17.10 24.54
CA ASN A 214 15.55 16.95 25.76
C ASN A 214 16.14 15.88 26.68
N VAL A 215 16.49 14.72 26.12
CA VAL A 215 17.08 13.61 26.88
C VAL A 215 18.45 13.98 27.44
N TYR A 216 19.30 14.64 26.65
CA TYR A 216 20.62 15.08 27.10
C TYR A 216 20.52 16.05 28.29
N ASN A 217 19.68 17.09 28.19
CA ASN A 217 19.52 18.05 29.28
C ASN A 217 18.95 17.41 30.55
N PHE A 218 18.01 16.47 30.42
CA PHE A 218 17.52 15.68 31.54
C PHE A 218 18.63 14.89 32.22
N LEU A 219 19.47 14.19 31.46
CA LEU A 219 20.56 13.38 32.01
C LEU A 219 21.67 14.24 32.63
N VAL A 220 21.95 15.43 32.07
CA VAL A 220 22.88 16.40 32.68
C VAL A 220 22.36 16.88 34.04
N GLU A 221 21.06 17.17 34.17
CA GLU A 221 20.45 17.58 35.44
C GLU A 221 20.41 16.43 36.45
N THR A 222 20.15 15.21 35.98
CA THR A 222 20.01 14.02 36.83
C THR A 222 21.36 13.48 37.31
N PHE A 223 22.40 13.56 36.48
CA PHE A 223 23.73 12.99 36.73
C PHE A 223 24.85 14.00 36.48
N PRO A 224 24.91 15.11 37.25
CA PRO A 224 25.90 16.18 37.04
C PRO A 224 27.35 15.69 37.17
N GLU A 225 27.60 14.62 37.92
CA GLU A 225 28.91 14.00 38.09
C GLU A 225 29.42 13.26 36.84
N ARG A 226 28.54 12.91 35.90
CA ARG A 226 28.88 12.22 34.64
C ARG A 226 29.10 13.20 33.47
N VAL A 227 28.96 14.51 33.70
CA VAL A 227 29.04 15.52 32.65
C VAL A 227 30.50 15.77 32.26
N ASP A 228 30.84 15.45 31.01
CA ASP A 228 32.08 15.92 30.39
C ASP A 228 31.94 17.41 30.06
N LYS A 229 32.78 18.24 30.69
CA LYS A 229 32.71 19.70 30.55
C LYS A 229 32.99 20.16 29.12
N ALA A 230 33.95 19.56 28.42
CA ALA A 230 34.30 19.96 27.07
C ALA A 230 33.17 19.65 26.10
N VAL A 231 32.55 18.47 26.24
CA VAL A 231 31.37 18.08 25.44
C VAL A 231 30.18 18.98 25.76
N HIS A 232 29.97 19.34 27.03
CA HIS A 232 28.88 20.21 27.43
C HIS A 232 29.05 21.64 26.88
N GLU A 233 30.27 22.18 26.89
CA GLU A 233 30.58 23.48 26.28
C GLU A 233 30.35 23.46 24.76
N GLU A 234 30.80 22.40 24.06
CA GLU A 234 30.52 22.22 22.62
C GLU A 234 29.01 22.15 22.37
N PHE A 235 28.27 21.40 23.18
CA PHE A 235 26.82 21.28 23.08
C PHE A 235 26.12 22.63 23.26
N GLN A 236 26.50 23.44 24.25
CA GLN A 236 25.87 24.75 24.45
C GLN A 236 26.13 25.71 23.28
N ALA A 237 27.31 25.64 22.66
CA ALA A 237 27.68 26.47 21.52
C ALA A 237 27.07 26.03 20.18
N ALA A 238 26.54 24.80 20.08
CA ALA A 238 26.20 24.18 18.80
C ALA A 238 24.89 24.65 18.14
N GLY A 239 24.04 25.45 18.80
CA GLY A 239 22.75 25.88 18.24
C GLY A 239 21.89 24.69 17.79
N ASP A 240 21.47 24.68 16.52
CA ASP A 240 20.68 23.60 15.92
C ASP A 240 21.46 22.29 15.71
N GLN A 241 22.80 22.32 15.83
CA GLN A 241 23.66 21.14 15.67
C GLN A 241 23.88 20.36 16.99
N LYS A 242 23.13 20.67 18.05
CA LYS A 242 23.21 19.98 19.34
C LYS A 242 23.07 18.46 19.23
N GLY A 243 22.15 17.96 18.40
CA GLY A 243 21.99 16.53 18.16
C GLY A 243 23.22 15.86 17.51
N ALA A 244 23.94 16.60 16.66
CA ALA A 244 25.17 16.11 16.04
C ALA A 244 26.31 15.99 17.08
N VAL A 245 26.43 16.94 18.01
CA VAL A 245 27.40 16.87 19.12
C VAL A 245 27.15 15.64 19.99
N ILE A 246 25.87 15.37 20.34
CA ILE A 246 25.50 14.17 21.09
C ILE A 246 25.91 12.92 20.32
N SER A 247 25.52 12.82 19.04
CA SER A 247 25.79 11.65 18.21
C SER A 247 27.30 11.39 18.06
N LYS A 248 28.08 12.44 17.83
CA LYS A 248 29.56 12.41 17.71
C LYS A 248 30.23 11.84 18.96
N ASN A 249 29.73 12.17 20.14
CA ASN A 249 30.31 11.78 21.42
C ASN A 249 29.68 10.50 22.02
N SER A 250 28.74 9.86 21.30
CA SER A 250 28.00 8.69 21.80
C SER A 250 28.77 7.38 21.85
N THR A 251 30.00 7.33 21.30
CA THR A 251 30.84 6.12 21.31
C THR A 251 31.68 5.99 22.58
N VAL A 252 31.65 6.98 23.47
CA VAL A 252 32.40 6.95 24.73
C VAL A 252 31.59 6.16 25.77
N PRO A 253 32.08 4.99 26.24
CA PRO A 253 31.33 4.16 27.18
C PRO A 253 31.05 4.87 28.50
N GLY A 254 29.82 4.74 29.01
CA GLY A 254 29.33 5.36 30.24
C GLY A 254 28.98 6.84 30.12
N SER A 255 29.26 7.47 28.96
CA SER A 255 28.97 8.88 28.75
C SER A 255 27.46 9.17 28.74
N ILE A 256 27.09 10.42 29.03
CA ILE A 256 25.72 10.87 28.86
C ILE A 256 25.27 10.70 27.40
N CYS A 257 26.15 11.02 26.44
CA CYS A 257 25.82 10.94 25.01
C CYS A 257 25.51 9.52 24.53
N GLU A 258 26.20 8.50 25.05
CA GLU A 258 25.88 7.09 24.79
C GLU A 258 24.47 6.76 25.29
N GLN A 259 24.17 7.11 26.55
CA GLN A 259 22.87 6.84 27.16
C GLN A 259 21.72 7.58 26.46
N VAL A 260 21.96 8.82 25.98
CA VAL A 260 20.98 9.55 25.17
C VAL A 260 20.64 8.77 23.90
N MET A 261 21.64 8.28 23.18
CA MET A 261 21.42 7.52 21.95
C MET A 261 20.77 6.16 22.20
N GLU A 262 21.06 5.52 23.33
CA GLU A 262 20.38 4.28 23.74
C GLU A 262 18.89 4.51 24.02
N ILE A 263 18.54 5.57 24.78
CA ILE A 263 17.14 5.96 25.05
C ILE A 263 16.43 6.28 23.72
N TRP A 264 17.06 7.06 22.84
CA TRP A 264 16.52 7.38 21.52
C TRP A 264 16.23 6.11 20.71
N ALA A 265 17.22 5.24 20.53
CA ALA A 265 17.07 4.04 19.71
C ALA A 265 16.00 3.10 20.27
N THR A 266 15.97 2.93 21.60
CA THR A 266 14.98 2.06 22.26
C THR A 266 13.56 2.62 22.15
N HIS A 267 13.36 3.95 22.22
CA HIS A 267 12.04 4.54 21.99
C HIS A 267 11.64 4.56 20.51
N TYR A 268 12.60 4.76 19.62
CA TYR A 268 12.36 4.70 18.18
C TYR A 268 11.90 3.28 17.77
N GLY A 269 12.58 2.25 18.27
CA GLY A 269 12.16 0.87 18.11
C GLY A 269 10.80 0.60 18.73
N ALA A 270 10.52 1.14 19.91
CA ALA A 270 9.22 0.95 20.56
C ALA A 270 8.06 1.48 19.71
N GLU A 271 8.17 2.67 19.14
CA GLU A 271 7.13 3.22 18.27
C GLU A 271 7.06 2.48 16.94
N ALA A 272 8.19 2.07 16.35
CA ALA A 272 8.19 1.20 15.19
C ALA A 272 7.43 -0.12 15.46
N GLY A 273 7.56 -0.67 16.67
CA GLY A 273 6.80 -1.84 17.10
C GLY A 273 5.32 -1.54 17.29
N VAL A 274 4.96 -0.35 17.79
CA VAL A 274 3.57 0.11 17.89
C VAL A 274 2.96 0.24 16.49
N MET A 275 3.67 0.83 15.54
CA MET A 275 3.27 0.86 14.13
C MET A 275 3.08 -0.54 13.58
N GLY A 276 4.01 -1.45 13.87
CA GLY A 276 3.93 -2.86 13.53
C GLY A 276 2.63 -3.52 14.00
N LEU A 277 2.14 -3.17 15.20
CA LEU A 277 0.86 -3.65 15.72
C LEU A 277 -0.36 -2.93 15.13
N ARG A 278 -0.24 -1.64 14.77
CA ARG A 278 -1.35 -0.82 14.26
C ARG A 278 -1.75 -1.22 12.83
N CYS A 279 -0.78 -1.45 11.95
CA CYS A 279 -1.06 -1.71 10.54
C CYS A 279 -0.63 -3.10 10.03
N ILE A 280 0.06 -3.91 10.86
CA ILE A 280 0.56 -5.25 10.50
C ILE A 280 1.22 -5.24 9.10
N PRO A 281 2.31 -4.46 8.91
CA PRO A 281 2.82 -4.10 7.60
C PRO A 281 3.65 -5.24 6.99
N THR A 282 3.00 -6.35 6.63
CA THR A 282 3.65 -7.51 6.01
C THR A 282 4.15 -7.26 4.60
N GLY A 283 3.82 -6.11 3.98
CA GLY A 283 4.49 -5.60 2.78
C GLY A 283 5.86 -4.96 3.06
N GLY A 284 6.18 -4.72 4.33
CA GLY A 284 7.43 -4.15 4.82
C GLY A 284 7.23 -3.02 5.82
N LEU A 285 8.01 -3.00 6.90
CA LEU A 285 8.19 -1.84 7.77
C LEU A 285 9.53 -1.18 7.46
N PHE A 286 9.49 0.06 7.02
CA PHE A 286 10.66 0.84 6.63
C PHE A 286 10.99 1.87 7.70
N ILE A 287 12.22 1.81 8.18
CA ILE A 287 12.80 2.71 9.16
C ILE A 287 13.61 3.74 8.36
N ALA A 288 13.13 4.98 8.33
CA ALA A 288 13.60 6.04 7.46
C ALA A 288 14.14 7.23 8.26
N GLY A 289 14.36 8.36 7.60
CA GLY A 289 14.82 9.60 8.24
C GLY A 289 16.33 9.67 8.41
N GLY A 290 16.83 10.90 8.52
CA GLY A 290 18.26 11.20 8.50
C GLY A 290 19.05 10.59 9.67
N MET A 291 18.39 10.19 10.76
CA MET A 291 19.05 9.54 11.89
C MET A 291 19.26 8.03 11.70
N THR A 292 18.50 7.39 10.82
CA THR A 292 18.53 5.93 10.65
C THR A 292 19.86 5.45 10.07
N HIS A 293 20.20 5.85 8.85
CA HIS A 293 21.43 5.38 8.19
C HIS A 293 22.71 5.85 8.89
N LYS A 294 22.68 6.99 9.61
CA LYS A 294 23.83 7.51 10.39
C LYS A 294 24.10 6.71 11.67
N ASN A 295 23.10 5.97 12.17
CA ASN A 295 23.16 5.26 13.44
C ASN A 295 22.82 3.78 13.30
N LEU A 296 23.10 3.19 12.14
CA LEU A 296 22.72 1.81 11.80
C LEU A 296 23.17 0.78 12.85
N ARG A 297 24.32 0.99 13.50
CA ARG A 297 24.82 0.16 14.62
C ARG A 297 23.87 0.05 15.82
N MET A 298 22.98 1.03 16.02
CA MET A 298 22.00 1.04 17.11
C MET A 298 20.71 0.32 16.71
N LEU A 299 20.56 0.00 15.43
CA LEU A 299 19.39 -0.62 14.82
C LEU A 299 19.64 -2.10 14.47
N GLU A 300 20.82 -2.41 13.96
CA GLU A 300 21.19 -3.76 13.50
C GLU A 300 21.52 -4.72 14.65
N GLY A 301 21.06 -5.96 14.48
CA GLY A 301 21.25 -7.04 15.45
C GLY A 301 20.06 -7.20 16.39
N GLU A 302 19.76 -8.45 16.77
CA GLU A 302 18.63 -8.79 17.65
C GLU A 302 18.76 -8.12 19.03
N ASP A 303 20.01 -7.93 19.50
CA ASP A 303 20.32 -7.28 20.78
C ASP A 303 20.48 -5.75 20.69
N SER A 304 20.24 -5.14 19.52
CA SER A 304 20.33 -3.68 19.37
C SER A 304 19.29 -2.98 20.24
N PRO A 305 19.58 -1.75 20.74
CA PRO A 305 18.61 -0.99 21.52
C PRO A 305 17.28 -0.79 20.78
N PHE A 306 17.34 -0.56 19.46
CA PHE A 306 16.14 -0.46 18.62
C PHE A 306 15.33 -1.76 18.60
N MET A 307 15.96 -2.91 18.30
CA MET A 307 15.23 -4.17 18.19
C MET A 307 14.68 -4.65 19.54
N LYS A 308 15.39 -4.36 20.64
CA LYS A 308 14.86 -4.55 22.00
C LYS A 308 13.58 -3.74 22.23
N GLY A 309 13.59 -2.45 21.88
CA GLY A 309 12.39 -1.61 21.94
C GLY A 309 11.26 -2.09 21.02
N PHE A 310 11.60 -2.52 19.81
CA PHE A 310 10.66 -3.04 18.81
C PHE A 310 9.89 -4.25 19.36
N TYR A 311 10.60 -5.25 19.86
CA TYR A 311 9.99 -6.49 20.36
C TYR A 311 9.32 -6.36 21.73
N ASP A 312 9.56 -5.31 22.51
CA ASP A 312 8.91 -5.14 23.81
C ASP A 312 7.43 -4.78 23.66
N LYS A 313 6.59 -5.80 23.46
CA LYS A 313 5.14 -5.74 23.26
C LYS A 313 4.39 -6.85 24.03
N GLY A 314 5.04 -7.40 25.06
CA GLY A 314 4.48 -8.45 25.91
C GLY A 314 4.02 -9.69 25.12
N ARG A 315 2.79 -10.16 25.39
CA ARG A 315 2.27 -11.40 24.79
C ARG A 315 2.11 -11.37 23.27
N VAL A 316 2.10 -10.19 22.65
CA VAL A 316 1.92 -10.04 21.18
C VAL A 316 3.24 -9.81 20.44
N SER A 317 4.40 -9.85 21.11
CA SER A 317 5.72 -9.68 20.49
C SER A 317 5.98 -10.63 19.32
N SER A 318 5.44 -11.85 19.37
CA SER A 318 5.60 -12.83 18.29
C SER A 318 4.95 -12.42 16.97
N LEU A 319 3.94 -11.53 16.99
CA LEU A 319 3.31 -11.02 15.76
C LEU A 319 4.30 -10.22 14.92
N LEU A 320 5.21 -9.50 15.58
CA LEU A 320 6.19 -8.65 14.90
C LEU A 320 7.28 -9.46 14.18
N LYS A 321 7.52 -10.72 14.56
CA LYS A 321 8.51 -11.60 13.90
C LYS A 321 8.18 -11.89 12.43
N ALA A 322 6.92 -11.77 12.03
CA ALA A 322 6.50 -11.98 10.64
C ALA A 322 6.60 -10.72 9.77
N VAL A 323 6.86 -9.55 10.36
CA VAL A 323 6.95 -8.27 9.65
C VAL A 323 8.38 -8.08 9.16
N PRO A 324 8.66 -8.05 7.84
CA PRO A 324 10.00 -7.71 7.38
C PRO A 324 10.32 -6.24 7.70
N VAL A 325 11.50 -5.98 8.28
CA VAL A 325 11.92 -4.65 8.74
C VAL A 325 13.20 -4.23 8.02
N TYR A 326 13.18 -3.03 7.43
CA TYR A 326 14.28 -2.48 6.63
C TYR A 326 14.69 -1.10 7.12
N ALA A 327 15.99 -0.86 7.29
CA ALA A 327 16.54 0.48 7.43
C ALA A 327 16.83 1.07 6.04
N VAL A 328 16.21 2.21 5.73
CA VAL A 328 16.43 2.94 4.47
C VAL A 328 17.77 3.68 4.53
N LEU A 329 18.63 3.45 3.55
CA LEU A 329 20.00 4.00 3.51
C LEU A 329 20.13 5.30 2.72
N VAL A 330 19.13 5.62 1.89
CA VAL A 330 19.10 6.83 1.05
C VAL A 330 18.28 7.96 1.68
N GLU A 331 18.67 9.21 1.41
CA GLU A 331 18.03 10.40 1.99
C GLU A 331 16.97 11.05 1.08
N ASP A 332 16.85 10.64 -0.18
CA ASP A 332 16.05 11.33 -1.20
C ASP A 332 14.63 10.77 -1.41
N ILE A 333 14.15 9.88 -0.53
CA ILE A 333 12.84 9.22 -0.69
C ILE A 333 11.66 10.21 -0.74
N GLY A 334 11.73 11.34 -0.04
CA GLY A 334 10.69 12.38 -0.11
C GLY A 334 10.56 12.95 -1.53
N LEU A 335 11.68 13.33 -2.14
CA LEU A 335 11.74 13.84 -3.52
C LEU A 335 11.38 12.77 -4.55
N ARG A 336 11.85 11.52 -4.37
CA ARG A 336 11.47 10.40 -5.23
C ARG A 336 9.98 10.14 -5.20
N GLY A 337 9.36 10.21 -4.01
CA GLY A 337 7.93 10.03 -3.85
C GLY A 337 7.10 11.18 -4.42
N ALA A 338 7.58 12.43 -4.27
CA ALA A 338 6.97 13.56 -4.96
C ALA A 338 7.03 13.35 -6.49
N HIS A 339 8.16 12.88 -7.03
CA HIS A 339 8.27 12.53 -8.44
C HIS A 339 7.32 11.41 -8.86
N PHE A 340 7.23 10.35 -8.06
CA PHE A 340 6.26 9.28 -8.29
C PHE A 340 4.82 9.81 -8.37
N VAL A 341 4.43 10.72 -7.46
CA VAL A 341 3.09 11.31 -7.44
C VAL A 341 2.86 12.23 -8.63
N ALA A 342 3.78 13.14 -8.95
CA ALA A 342 3.69 14.04 -10.10
C ALA A 342 3.57 13.25 -11.40
N TYR A 343 4.45 12.26 -11.59
CA TYR A 343 4.42 11.40 -12.76
C TYR A 343 3.14 10.56 -12.85
N ARG A 344 2.61 10.08 -11.72
CA ARG A 344 1.30 9.40 -11.67
C ARG A 344 0.14 10.32 -12.08
N LEU A 345 0.18 11.61 -11.75
CA LEU A 345 -0.80 12.59 -12.23
C LEU A 345 -0.68 12.78 -13.74
N TYR A 346 0.55 13.00 -14.23
CA TYR A 346 0.84 13.14 -15.65
C TYR A 346 0.32 11.94 -16.46
N ARG A 347 0.59 10.72 -15.98
CA ARG A 347 0.08 9.50 -16.60
C ARG A 347 -1.43 9.37 -16.57
N ARG A 348 -2.13 9.87 -15.54
CA ARG A 348 -3.61 9.84 -15.54
C ARG A 348 -4.18 10.75 -16.63
N GLN A 349 -3.59 11.93 -16.81
CA GLN A 349 -3.97 12.88 -17.87
C GLN A 349 -3.73 12.30 -19.27
N HIS A 350 -2.64 11.55 -19.46
CA HIS A 350 -2.22 11.02 -20.78
C HIS A 350 -2.60 9.55 -21.02
N GLY A 351 -2.99 8.83 -19.99
CA GLY A 351 -3.28 7.39 -20.00
C GLY A 351 -4.76 7.03 -20.18
N ASP A 352 -5.68 7.99 -20.02
CA ASP A 352 -7.12 7.78 -20.26
C ASP A 352 -7.47 7.58 -21.75
N GLU A 353 -6.53 7.83 -22.67
CA GLU A 353 -6.65 7.37 -24.07
C GLU A 353 -6.44 5.86 -24.23
N TYR A 354 -5.63 5.22 -23.38
CA TYR A 354 -5.27 3.80 -23.50
C TYR A 354 -6.39 2.86 -23.05
N LYS A 355 -7.09 3.18 -21.94
CA LYS A 355 -8.24 2.37 -21.46
C LYS A 355 -9.42 2.41 -22.42
N LYS A 356 -9.68 3.55 -23.10
CA LYS A 356 -10.72 3.66 -24.15
C LYS A 356 -10.42 2.75 -25.36
N HIS A 357 -9.15 2.59 -25.73
CA HIS A 357 -8.75 1.76 -26.86
C HIS A 357 -8.71 0.26 -26.50
N HIS A 358 -8.32 -0.09 -25.26
CA HIS A 358 -8.34 -1.46 -24.79
C HIS A 358 -9.75 -1.98 -24.48
N LEU A 359 -10.67 -1.17 -23.93
CA LEU A 359 -12.07 -1.59 -23.81
C LEU A 359 -12.67 -1.86 -25.19
N LYS A 360 -12.38 -1.05 -26.21
CA LYS A 360 -12.85 -1.31 -27.59
C LYS A 360 -12.27 -2.60 -28.18
N LYS A 361 -11.00 -2.91 -27.93
CA LYS A 361 -10.37 -4.17 -28.38
C LYS A 361 -10.89 -5.39 -27.61
N VAL A 362 -11.09 -5.30 -26.30
CA VAL A 362 -11.62 -6.40 -25.47
C VAL A 362 -13.08 -6.66 -25.81
N VAL A 363 -13.90 -5.62 -26.04
CA VAL A 363 -15.29 -5.78 -26.52
C VAL A 363 -15.31 -6.41 -27.92
N ALA A 364 -14.43 -6.01 -28.83
CA ALA A 364 -14.33 -6.62 -30.17
C ALA A 364 -13.85 -8.09 -30.15
N LEU A 365 -12.90 -8.45 -29.27
CA LEU A 365 -12.42 -9.82 -29.07
C LEU A 365 -13.47 -10.71 -28.36
N SER A 366 -14.30 -10.13 -27.50
CA SER A 366 -15.39 -10.83 -26.84
C SER A 366 -16.53 -11.18 -27.81
N ALA A 367 -16.82 -10.35 -28.81
CA ALA A 367 -17.86 -10.62 -29.79
C ALA A 367 -17.55 -11.87 -30.64
N THR A 368 -16.30 -12.02 -31.08
CA THR A 368 -15.83 -13.20 -31.83
C THR A 368 -15.85 -14.46 -30.96
N SER A 369 -15.48 -14.33 -29.69
CA SER A 369 -15.47 -15.44 -28.73
C SER A 369 -16.90 -15.89 -28.38
N VAL A 370 -17.83 -14.95 -28.21
CA VAL A 370 -19.26 -15.20 -27.95
C VAL A 370 -19.94 -15.84 -29.17
N LEU A 371 -19.64 -15.39 -30.39
CA LEU A 371 -20.13 -16.01 -31.62
C LEU A 371 -19.58 -17.44 -31.80
N THR A 372 -18.32 -17.68 -31.43
CA THR A 372 -17.70 -19.00 -31.50
C THR A 372 -18.31 -19.95 -30.45
N LEU A 373 -18.51 -19.48 -29.21
CA LEU A 373 -19.19 -20.24 -28.15
C LEU A 373 -20.65 -20.55 -28.51
N ALA A 374 -21.37 -19.61 -29.13
CA ALA A 374 -22.74 -19.83 -29.60
C ALA A 374 -22.78 -20.86 -30.73
N ALA A 375 -21.86 -20.80 -31.70
CA ALA A 375 -21.76 -21.76 -32.80
C ALA A 375 -21.40 -23.17 -32.32
N VAL A 376 -20.46 -23.31 -31.38
CA VAL A 376 -20.08 -24.58 -30.76
C VAL A 376 -21.25 -25.16 -29.96
N SER A 377 -21.94 -24.33 -29.17
CA SER A 377 -23.12 -24.76 -28.40
C SER A 377 -24.26 -25.23 -29.31
N ALA A 378 -24.51 -24.55 -30.43
CA ALA A 378 -25.52 -24.95 -31.41
C ALA A 378 -25.16 -26.26 -32.13
N ALA A 379 -23.88 -26.44 -32.50
CA ALA A 379 -23.40 -27.66 -33.14
C ALA A 379 -23.48 -28.87 -32.21
N VAL A 380 -23.12 -28.69 -30.94
CA VAL A 380 -23.22 -29.72 -29.89
C VAL A 380 -24.69 -30.07 -29.63
N GLY A 381 -25.57 -29.07 -29.50
CA GLY A 381 -27.01 -29.30 -29.34
C GLY A 381 -27.62 -30.09 -30.50
N ALA A 382 -27.23 -29.78 -31.74
CA ALA A 382 -27.70 -30.50 -32.93
C ALA A 382 -27.16 -31.94 -33.04
N ALA A 383 -25.96 -32.20 -32.51
CA ALA A 383 -25.39 -33.54 -32.44
C ALA A 383 -26.08 -34.40 -31.37
N VAL A 384 -26.34 -33.82 -30.19
CA VAL A 384 -27.08 -34.48 -29.10
C VAL A 384 -28.52 -34.79 -29.53
N ALA A 385 -29.22 -33.84 -30.16
CA ALA A 385 -30.57 -34.06 -30.67
C ALA A 385 -30.63 -35.20 -31.72
N ARG A 386 -29.61 -35.31 -32.58
CA ARG A 386 -29.47 -36.41 -33.56
C ARG A 386 -29.13 -37.75 -32.91
N ALA A 387 -28.35 -37.75 -31.83
CA ALA A 387 -28.04 -38.97 -31.09
C ALA A 387 -29.29 -39.48 -30.34
N VAL A 388 -30.06 -38.57 -29.73
CA VAL A 388 -31.31 -38.88 -29.02
C VAL A 388 -32.42 -39.33 -29.97
N SER A 389 -32.55 -38.71 -31.14
CA SER A 389 -33.59 -39.11 -32.12
C SER A 389 -33.33 -40.45 -32.80
N ARG A 390 -32.09 -40.95 -32.76
CA ARG A 390 -31.71 -42.28 -33.28
C ARG A 390 -31.78 -43.39 -32.21
N SER A 391 -31.82 -43.04 -30.93
CA SER A 391 -32.01 -43.99 -29.84
C SER A 391 -33.50 -44.14 -29.51
N ASN A 392 -34.16 -45.15 -30.07
CA ASN A 392 -35.52 -45.56 -29.65
C ASN A 392 -35.54 -46.30 -28.29
N ALA A 393 -34.48 -46.18 -27.50
CA ALA A 393 -34.34 -46.75 -26.17
C ALA A 393 -33.82 -45.65 -25.24
N GLY A 394 -34.50 -45.45 -24.11
CA GLY A 394 -34.33 -44.32 -23.20
C GLY A 394 -32.88 -43.97 -22.80
N PHE A 395 -32.71 -42.72 -22.39
CA PHE A 395 -31.47 -42.06 -22.00
C PHE A 395 -30.57 -42.96 -21.13
N ARG A 396 -29.46 -43.48 -21.69
CA ARG A 396 -28.52 -44.35 -20.96
C ARG A 396 -27.32 -43.57 -20.41
N PRO A 397 -26.71 -44.02 -19.28
CA PRO A 397 -25.66 -43.31 -18.55
C PRO A 397 -24.39 -42.95 -19.34
N ALA A 398 -24.08 -43.65 -20.43
CA ALA A 398 -22.94 -43.32 -21.31
C ALA A 398 -23.09 -41.96 -22.01
N SER A 399 -24.32 -41.52 -22.30
CA SER A 399 -24.63 -40.22 -22.88
C SER A 399 -24.39 -39.07 -21.89
N MET A 400 -24.51 -39.35 -20.59
CA MET A 400 -24.31 -38.39 -19.51
C MET A 400 -22.82 -38.17 -19.21
N LEU A 401 -22.01 -39.24 -19.29
CA LEU A 401 -20.56 -39.16 -19.16
C LEU A 401 -19.93 -38.35 -20.30
N LEU A 402 -20.46 -38.47 -21.53
CA LEU A 402 -20.02 -37.65 -22.67
C LEU A 402 -20.36 -36.17 -22.47
N PHE A 403 -21.53 -35.87 -21.91
CA PHE A 403 -21.96 -34.50 -21.62
C PHE A 403 -21.10 -33.84 -20.54
N VAL A 404 -20.76 -34.57 -19.48
CA VAL A 404 -19.90 -34.11 -18.36
C VAL A 404 -18.43 -33.94 -18.80
N LEU A 405 -17.92 -34.85 -19.63
CA LEU A 405 -16.57 -34.72 -20.18
C LEU A 405 -16.46 -33.53 -21.14
N GLN A 406 -17.51 -33.24 -21.92
CA GLN A 406 -17.54 -32.10 -22.85
C GLN A 406 -17.73 -30.75 -22.15
N THR A 407 -18.45 -30.71 -21.02
CA THR A 407 -18.52 -29.49 -20.20
C THR A 407 -17.19 -29.16 -19.53
N LYS A 408 -16.42 -30.17 -19.08
CA LYS A 408 -15.04 -29.95 -18.59
C LYS A 408 -14.11 -29.37 -19.66
N VAL A 409 -14.28 -29.75 -20.93
CA VAL A 409 -13.51 -29.17 -22.05
C VAL A 409 -13.90 -27.70 -22.29
N LEU A 410 -15.18 -27.35 -22.18
CA LEU A 410 -15.66 -25.96 -22.30
C LEU A 410 -15.09 -25.03 -21.21
N PHE A 411 -14.92 -25.52 -19.98
CA PHE A 411 -14.31 -24.75 -18.88
C PHE A 411 -12.77 -24.70 -18.94
N GLY A 412 -12.12 -25.68 -19.58
CA GLY A 412 -10.66 -25.68 -19.77
C GLY A 412 -10.13 -24.65 -20.77
N PHE A 413 -10.98 -24.13 -21.68
CA PHE A 413 -10.59 -23.18 -22.72
C PHE A 413 -10.77 -21.70 -22.34
N CYS A 414 -11.28 -21.39 -21.15
CA CYS A 414 -11.52 -20.01 -20.72
C CYS A 414 -11.10 -19.78 -19.24
N PRO A 415 -9.85 -19.36 -18.98
CA PRO A 415 -9.34 -19.14 -17.61
C PRO A 415 -10.16 -18.12 -16.81
N ALA A 416 -10.81 -17.16 -17.48
CA ALA A 416 -11.65 -16.14 -16.85
C ALA A 416 -12.94 -16.69 -16.23
N LEU A 417 -13.49 -17.80 -16.74
CA LEU A 417 -14.68 -18.45 -16.18
C LEU A 417 -14.33 -19.36 -14.99
N SER A 418 -13.10 -19.89 -14.94
CA SER A 418 -12.60 -20.68 -13.80
C SER A 418 -12.54 -19.87 -12.51
N ALA A 419 -12.18 -18.58 -12.59
CA ALA A 419 -12.04 -17.72 -11.41
C ALA A 419 -13.40 -17.38 -10.76
N ALA A 420 -14.46 -17.23 -11.56
CA ALA A 420 -15.81 -16.95 -11.05
C ALA A 420 -16.48 -18.19 -10.44
N PHE A 421 -16.11 -19.40 -10.89
CA PHE A 421 -16.72 -20.65 -10.41
C PHE A 421 -16.13 -21.12 -9.07
N VAL A 422 -14.86 -20.81 -8.79
CA VAL A 422 -14.17 -21.19 -7.54
C VAL A 422 -14.68 -20.37 -6.34
N THR A 423 -15.20 -19.17 -6.57
CA THR A 423 -15.69 -18.27 -5.51
C THR A 423 -17.08 -18.60 -4.94
N GLU A 424 -17.86 -19.50 -5.55
CA GLU A 424 -19.22 -19.83 -5.10
C GLU A 424 -19.37 -21.22 -4.45
N VAL A 425 -18.30 -22.02 -4.37
CA VAL A 425 -18.36 -23.37 -3.76
C VAL A 425 -17.21 -23.58 -2.79
N GLU A 426 -17.23 -22.88 -1.66
CA GLU A 426 -16.43 -23.28 -0.48
C GLU A 426 -17.33 -23.96 0.56
N GLY A 427 -17.28 -25.29 0.56
CA GLY A 427 -17.54 -26.15 1.72
C GLY A 427 -16.25 -26.91 2.06
N PRO A 428 -16.06 -27.41 3.30
CA PRO A 428 -14.75 -27.84 3.78
C PRO A 428 -14.20 -29.03 2.96
N PRO A 429 -12.87 -29.13 2.79
CA PRO A 429 -12.28 -30.17 1.98
C PRO A 429 -12.44 -31.55 2.65
N PRO A 430 -12.77 -32.62 1.91
CA PRO A 430 -12.76 -33.96 2.46
C PRO A 430 -11.31 -34.45 2.65
N ASN A 431 -11.10 -35.10 3.79
CA ASN A 431 -9.87 -35.71 4.29
C ASN A 431 -9.29 -36.75 3.30
N PRO A 432 -7.97 -36.79 3.02
CA PRO A 432 -7.41 -37.67 2.00
C PRO A 432 -7.01 -39.04 2.56
N TRP A 433 -7.96 -39.85 3.05
CA TRP A 433 -7.74 -41.28 3.35
C TRP A 433 -9.07 -42.06 3.41
N VAL A 434 -9.57 -42.57 2.29
CA VAL A 434 -10.40 -43.80 2.26
C VAL A 434 -10.24 -44.46 0.88
N GLU A 435 -9.45 -45.54 0.82
CA GLU A 435 -9.59 -46.58 -0.19
C GLU A 435 -10.82 -47.45 0.15
N SER A 436 -11.57 -47.81 -0.89
CA SER A 436 -12.41 -49.00 -1.03
C SER A 436 -13.88 -49.01 -0.52
N VAL A 437 -14.73 -49.47 -1.44
CA VAL A 437 -16.03 -50.18 -1.33
C VAL A 437 -17.31 -49.39 -0.96
N GLY A 438 -18.20 -49.28 -1.97
CA GLY A 438 -19.56 -49.81 -1.87
C GLY A 438 -20.71 -48.88 -1.47
N GLY A 439 -21.66 -48.70 -2.41
CA GLY A 439 -23.08 -48.47 -2.10
C GLY A 439 -23.46 -47.12 -1.49
N GLY A 440 -23.72 -46.12 -2.34
CA GLY A 440 -24.38 -44.86 -1.95
C GLY A 440 -25.51 -44.51 -2.93
N SER A 441 -26.65 -44.08 -2.40
CA SER A 441 -27.95 -43.92 -3.09
C SER A 441 -28.01 -42.78 -4.12
N TRP A 442 -28.73 -43.03 -5.21
CA TRP A 442 -28.94 -42.17 -6.40
C TRP A 442 -29.62 -40.81 -6.18
N GLU A 443 -29.96 -40.44 -4.93
CA GLU A 443 -30.72 -39.20 -4.65
C GLU A 443 -29.85 -37.94 -4.68
N GLU A 444 -28.58 -37.98 -4.24
CA GLU A 444 -27.71 -36.79 -4.20
C GLU A 444 -27.27 -36.32 -5.59
N THR A 445 -27.07 -37.25 -6.54
CA THR A 445 -26.68 -36.91 -7.92
C THR A 445 -27.81 -36.22 -8.70
N SER A 446 -29.07 -36.47 -8.32
CA SER A 446 -30.24 -35.89 -8.97
C SER A 446 -30.43 -34.40 -8.66
N VAL A 447 -30.03 -33.96 -7.45
CA VAL A 447 -30.14 -32.57 -6.99
C VAL A 447 -29.12 -31.68 -7.72
N SER A 448 -27.88 -32.16 -7.89
CA SER A 448 -26.83 -31.42 -8.60
C SER A 448 -27.13 -31.22 -10.09
N VAL A 449 -27.75 -32.21 -10.74
CA VAL A 449 -28.11 -32.14 -12.17
C VAL A 449 -29.31 -31.22 -12.40
N LYS A 450 -30.28 -31.21 -11.49
CA LYS A 450 -31.41 -30.28 -11.53
C LYS A 450 -30.94 -28.82 -11.39
N VAL A 451 -30.02 -28.55 -10.45
CA VAL A 451 -29.43 -27.21 -10.26
C VAL A 451 -28.66 -26.75 -11.49
N LEU A 452 -27.86 -27.62 -12.12
CA LEU A 452 -27.14 -27.31 -13.35
C LEU A 452 -28.08 -27.04 -14.54
N PHE A 453 -29.19 -27.76 -14.64
CA PHE A 453 -30.18 -27.56 -15.70
C PHE A 453 -31.04 -26.31 -15.48
N ASP A 454 -31.38 -26.00 -14.23
CA ASP A 454 -32.10 -24.78 -13.85
C ASP A 454 -31.22 -23.52 -14.06
N LEU A 455 -29.92 -23.59 -13.75
CA LEU A 455 -28.95 -22.54 -14.07
C LEU A 455 -28.80 -22.36 -15.59
N TRP A 456 -28.73 -23.45 -16.36
CA TRP A 456 -28.69 -23.37 -17.82
C TRP A 456 -29.96 -22.71 -18.41
N LEU A 457 -31.15 -23.05 -17.88
CA LEU A 457 -32.42 -22.45 -18.27
C LEU A 457 -32.54 -20.96 -17.88
N GLN A 458 -31.85 -20.50 -16.83
CA GLN A 458 -31.80 -19.09 -16.43
C GLN A 458 -30.84 -18.26 -17.31
N TRP A 459 -29.74 -18.84 -17.77
CA TRP A 459 -28.72 -18.15 -18.58
C TRP A 459 -29.05 -18.15 -20.08
N CYS A 460 -29.74 -19.18 -20.57
CA CYS A 460 -30.05 -19.33 -22.00
C CYS A 460 -30.92 -18.20 -22.60
N PRO A 461 -31.90 -17.60 -21.89
CA PRO A 461 -32.65 -16.44 -22.37
C PRO A 461 -31.79 -15.16 -22.48
N MET A 462 -30.83 -14.97 -21.57
CA MET A 462 -29.89 -13.83 -21.64
C MET A 462 -28.96 -13.94 -22.85
N LEU A 463 -28.50 -15.16 -23.17
CA LEU A 463 -27.69 -15.43 -24.36
C LEU A 463 -28.48 -15.25 -25.68
N ALA A 464 -29.78 -15.51 -25.68
CA ALA A 464 -30.65 -15.29 -26.84
C ALA A 464 -30.94 -13.80 -27.08
N LEU A 465 -31.05 -12.99 -26.02
CA LEU A 465 -31.21 -11.53 -26.11
C LEU A 465 -29.96 -10.82 -26.64
N VAL A 466 -28.76 -11.34 -26.34
CA VAL A 466 -27.48 -10.78 -26.80
C VAL A 466 -27.14 -11.19 -28.25
N SER A 467 -27.69 -12.31 -28.75
CA SER A 467 -27.36 -12.86 -30.09
C SER A 467 -28.42 -12.63 -31.17
N GLY A 468 -29.63 -12.16 -30.83
CA GLY A 468 -30.69 -11.85 -31.81
C GLY A 468 -31.26 -13.07 -32.57
N VAL A 469 -30.98 -14.30 -32.13
CA VAL A 469 -31.39 -15.52 -32.83
C VAL A 469 -32.72 -16.05 -32.30
N GLY A 470 -33.80 -15.90 -33.07
CA GLY A 470 -35.16 -16.36 -32.73
C GLY A 470 -35.36 -17.88 -32.63
N SER A 471 -34.34 -18.69 -32.92
CA SER A 471 -34.44 -20.17 -32.98
C SER A 471 -34.46 -20.86 -31.60
N CYS A 472 -34.01 -20.21 -30.52
CA CYS A 472 -33.93 -20.86 -29.20
C CYS A 472 -35.29 -21.09 -28.53
N ARG A 473 -36.34 -20.36 -28.93
CA ARG A 473 -37.65 -20.39 -28.28
C ARG A 473 -38.37 -21.73 -28.46
N ASN A 474 -38.33 -22.30 -29.67
CA ASN A 474 -38.99 -23.59 -29.98
C ASN A 474 -38.31 -24.78 -29.29
N THR A 475 -36.99 -24.77 -29.15
CA THR A 475 -36.24 -25.84 -28.48
C THR A 475 -36.53 -25.88 -26.98
N ILE A 476 -36.71 -24.72 -26.34
CA ILE A 476 -37.05 -24.61 -24.91
C ILE A 476 -38.48 -25.11 -24.63
N GLU A 477 -39.44 -24.83 -25.51
CA GLU A 477 -40.81 -25.34 -25.38
C GLU A 477 -40.91 -26.87 -25.51
N VAL A 478 -40.13 -27.45 -26.44
CA VAL A 478 -40.06 -28.91 -26.63
C VAL A 478 -39.44 -29.61 -25.42
N LEU A 479 -38.41 -29.03 -24.79
CA LEU A 479 -37.78 -29.57 -23.59
C LEU A 479 -38.68 -29.43 -22.34
N ARG A 480 -39.42 -28.32 -22.19
CA ARG A 480 -40.39 -28.15 -21.10
C ARG A 480 -41.54 -29.17 -21.16
N ARG A 481 -42.02 -29.51 -22.36
CA ARG A 481 -43.11 -30.49 -22.54
C ARG A 481 -42.71 -31.94 -22.21
N ASN A 482 -41.43 -32.30 -22.38
CA ASN A 482 -40.97 -33.68 -22.23
C ASN A 482 -40.37 -34.02 -20.85
N TRP A 483 -40.16 -33.03 -19.96
CA TRP A 483 -39.52 -33.24 -18.64
C TRP A 483 -40.51 -33.37 -17.46
N PHE A 484 -41.79 -33.00 -17.63
CA PHE A 484 -42.81 -33.13 -16.59
C PHE A 484 -43.61 -34.44 -16.74
N PRO A 485 -43.11 -35.56 -16.18
CA PRO A 485 -44.05 -36.50 -15.55
C PRO A 485 -43.53 -37.09 -14.22
N PHE A 486 -42.67 -36.40 -13.47
CA PHE A 486 -42.26 -36.81 -12.12
C PHE A 486 -42.61 -35.74 -11.07
N GLY A 487 -43.91 -35.52 -10.89
CA GLY A 487 -44.46 -34.72 -9.80
C GLY A 487 -45.28 -35.59 -8.85
N GLY A 488 -44.60 -36.44 -8.06
CA GLY A 488 -45.21 -37.20 -6.97
C GLY A 488 -45.26 -36.36 -5.70
N VAL A 489 -46.47 -36.02 -5.26
CA VAL A 489 -46.78 -35.32 -4.01
C VAL A 489 -46.23 -36.08 -2.80
N VAL A 490 -45.39 -35.44 -1.97
CA VAL A 490 -45.07 -35.93 -0.62
C VAL A 490 -45.74 -35.02 0.41
N ARG A 491 -46.67 -35.62 1.18
CA ARG A 491 -47.46 -35.02 2.25
C ARG A 491 -46.58 -34.59 3.43
N GLN A 492 -46.93 -33.47 4.05
CA GLN A 492 -46.48 -33.07 5.38
C GLN A 492 -47.02 -34.03 6.46
N GLY A 493 -46.13 -34.47 7.36
CA GLY A 493 -46.40 -34.95 8.72
C GLY A 493 -45.09 -34.76 9.50
N GLY A 494 -45.00 -34.26 10.72
CA GLY A 494 -45.95 -34.15 11.82
C GLY A 494 -45.31 -34.78 13.06
N GLY A 495 -44.78 -33.96 13.98
CA GLY A 495 -44.30 -34.32 15.34
C GLY A 495 -42.80 -34.66 15.42
N ARG A 496 -42.09 -34.45 16.54
CA ARG A 496 -42.41 -33.94 17.89
C ARG A 496 -41.09 -33.54 18.58
N GLN A 497 -41.19 -32.65 19.56
CA GLN A 497 -40.15 -32.29 20.53
C GLN A 497 -39.57 -33.50 21.29
N SER A 498 -38.26 -33.43 21.58
CA SER A 498 -37.68 -33.56 22.92
C SER A 498 -36.34 -32.84 22.96
#